data_AF-A0A924ABD6-F1
#
_entry.id   AF-A0A924ABD6-F1
#
_cell.length_a   1.000
_cell.length_b   1.000
_cell.length_c   1.000
_cell.angle_alpha   90.00
_cell.angle_beta   90.00
_cell.angle_gamma   90.00
#
_symmetry.space_group_name_H-M   'P 1'
#
loop_
_entity.id
_entity.type
_entity.pdbx_description
1 polymer ?
#
loop_
_entity_poly.entity_id
_entity_poly.type
_entity_poly.pdbx_seq_one_letter_code
_entity_poly.pdbx_strand_id
1 'polypeptide(L)' 'MWRIWTLFDPRRTLVALFTFLFALALVIHFILLSTDRFNWLEGPAKGKVAAGQMSSMPAAVTAPKQ' A
#
# COMPACT_ATOMS: atom_id res chain seq x y z
N MET A 1 -39.87 12.49 -16.48
CA MET A 1 -38.76 11.80 -15.79
C MET A 1 -38.54 12.34 -14.37
N TRP A 2 -39.61 12.56 -13.59
CA TRP A 2 -39.55 13.02 -12.19
C TRP A 2 -40.05 11.95 -11.20
N ARG A 3 -40.85 10.99 -11.71
CA ARG A 3 -41.32 9.80 -10.99
C ARG A 3 -40.21 8.84 -10.55
N ILE A 4 -38.99 8.94 -11.11
CA ILE A 4 -37.85 8.16 -10.62
C ILE A 4 -37.52 8.55 -9.16
N TRP A 5 -37.75 9.82 -8.78
CA TRP A 5 -37.53 10.32 -7.43
C TRP A 5 -38.65 9.98 -6.44
N THR A 6 -39.81 9.53 -6.92
CA THR A 6 -40.89 9.04 -6.04
C THR A 6 -40.73 7.57 -5.66
N LEU A 7 -39.95 6.80 -6.43
CA LEU A 7 -39.61 5.40 -6.13
C LEU A 7 -38.28 5.27 -5.39
N PHE A 8 -37.32 6.14 -5.73
CA PHE A 8 -36.01 6.16 -5.09
C PHE A 8 -35.90 7.36 -4.18
N ASP A 9 -35.88 7.09 -2.88
CA ASP A 9 -35.72 8.10 -1.84
C ASP A 9 -34.40 8.88 -2.08
N PRO A 10 -34.45 10.17 -2.48
CA PRO A 10 -33.34 10.94 -3.07
C PRO A 10 -32.03 10.81 -2.29
N ARG A 11 -32.17 10.81 -0.97
CA ARG A 11 -31.07 10.73 -0.01
C ARG A 11 -30.36 9.38 -0.09
N ARG A 12 -31.13 8.29 -0.17
CA ARG A 12 -30.59 6.93 -0.15
C ARG A 12 -29.87 6.61 -1.45
N THR A 13 -30.38 7.05 -2.60
CA THR A 13 -29.70 6.87 -3.90
C THR A 13 -28.39 7.64 -3.98
N LEU A 14 -28.36 8.89 -3.51
CA LEU A 14 -27.11 9.68 -3.44
C LEU A 14 -26.09 9.02 -2.51
N VAL A 15 -26.51 8.61 -1.31
CA VAL A 15 -25.62 7.91 -0.37
C VAL A 15 -25.14 6.58 -0.94
N ALA A 16 -26.02 5.76 -1.52
CA ALA A 16 -25.64 4.49 -2.12
C ALA A 16 -24.63 4.66 -3.25
N LEU A 17 -24.81 5.65 -4.13
CA LEU A 17 -23.87 5.95 -5.21
C LEU A 17 -22.51 6.38 -4.63
N PHE A 18 -22.49 7.33 -3.69
CA PHE A 18 -21.26 7.79 -3.06
C PHE A 18 -20.54 6.67 -2.31
N THR A 19 -21.25 5.89 -1.50
CA THR A 19 -20.67 4.78 -0.75
C THR A 19 -20.17 3.69 -1.68
N PHE A 20 -20.88 3.39 -2.78
CA PHE A 20 -20.44 2.41 -3.77
C PHE A 20 -19.15 2.85 -4.46
N LEU A 21 -19.08 4.08 -4.98
CA LEU A 21 -17.87 4.60 -5.62
C LEU A 21 -16.71 4.72 -4.63
N PHE A 22 -16.98 5.14 -3.40
CA PHE A 22 -15.96 5.27 -2.36
C PHE A 22 -15.41 3.91 -1.93
N ALA A 23 -16.28 2.93 -1.69
CA ALA A 23 -15.86 1.57 -1.37
C ALA A 23 -15.04 0.95 -2.51
N LEU A 24 -15.48 1.13 -3.76
CA LEU A 24 -14.75 0.67 -4.94
C LEU A 24 -13.36 1.32 -5.03
N ALA A 25 -13.26 2.63 -4.78
CA ALA A 25 -11.99 3.33 -4.75
C ALA A 25 -11.06 2.77 -3.65
N LEU A 26 -11.55 2.58 -2.43
CA LEU A 26 -10.75 2.01 -1.34
C LEU A 26 -10.25 0.61 -1.66
N VAL A 27 -11.09 -0.26 -2.23
CA VAL A 27 -10.69 -1.63 -2.63
C VAL A 27 -9.54 -1.60 -3.64
N ILE A 28 -9.65 -0.76 -4.68
CA ILE A 28 -8.58 -0.63 -5.69
C ILE A 28 -7.29 -0.11 -5.03
N HIS A 29 -7.39 0.92 -4.19
CA HIS A 29 -6.21 1.49 -3.51
C HIS A 29 -5.56 0.47 -2.58
N PHE A 30 -6.34 -0.29 -1.80
CA PHE A 30 -5.83 -1.33 -0.93
C PHE A 30 -5.10 -2.44 -1.70
N ILE A 31 -5.59 -2.82 -2.88
CA ILE A 31 -4.90 -3.80 -3.75
C ILE A 31 -3.55 -3.24 -4.21
N LEU A 32 -3.52 -2.00 -4.70
CA LEU A 32 -2.28 -1.37 -5.14
C LEU A 32 -1.29 -1.21 -3.97
N LEU A 33 -1.76 -0.79 -2.80
CA LEU A 33 -0.93 -0.62 -1.61
C LEU A 33 -0.45 -1.95 -1.03
N SER A 34 -1.24 -3.03 -1.14
CA SER A 34 -0.83 -4.35 -0.65
C SER A 34 0.20 -5.04 -1.54
N THR A 35 0.36 -4.59 -2.79
CA THR A 35 1.31 -5.21 -3.71
C THR A 35 2.69 -4.56 -3.55
N ASP A 36 3.72 -5.38 -3.27
CA ASP A 36 5.12 -4.95 -3.01
C ASP A 36 5.68 -3.97 -4.07
N ARG A 37 5.21 -4.07 -5.32
CA ARG A 37 5.60 -3.19 -6.43
C ARG A 37 4.86 -1.86 -6.54
N PHE A 38 3.62 -1.77 -6.07
CA PHE A 38 2.76 -0.59 -6.22
C PHE A 38 2.46 0.09 -4.88
N ASN A 39 3.01 -0.43 -3.77
CA ASN A 39 2.99 0.19 -2.46
C ASN A 39 3.85 1.46 -2.46
N TRP A 40 3.25 2.57 -2.87
CA TRP A 40 3.92 3.88 -2.89
C TRP A 40 4.21 4.42 -1.48
N LEU A 41 3.62 3.83 -0.43
CA LEU A 41 3.85 4.23 0.95
C LEU A 41 5.14 3.61 1.51
N GLU A 42 5.47 2.39 1.10
CA GLU A 42 6.71 1.70 1.47
C GLU A 42 7.92 2.14 0.61
N GLY A 43 7.65 2.80 -0.53
CA GLY A 43 8.68 3.16 -1.53
C GLY A 43 9.26 1.91 -2.21
N PRO A 44 10.04 2.06 -3.31
CA PRO A 44 10.80 0.94 -3.85
C PRO A 44 11.60 0.37 -2.69
N ALA A 45 11.33 -0.88 -2.30
CA ALA A 45 11.99 -1.55 -1.19
C ALA A 45 13.47 -1.16 -1.22
N LYS A 46 13.88 -0.25 -0.32
CA LYS A 46 15.28 0.11 -0.12
C LYS A 46 15.91 -1.07 0.57
N GLY A 47 16.01 -2.17 -0.17
CA GLY A 47 16.31 -3.49 0.31
C GLY A 47 15.47 -3.90 1.51
N LYS A 48 14.94 -5.12 1.44
CA LYS A 48 15.39 -6.05 2.47
C LYS A 48 16.91 -6.21 2.30
N VAL A 49 17.68 -5.16 2.63
CA VAL A 49 19.09 -5.34 2.96
C VAL A 49 18.98 -6.15 4.22
N ALA A 50 19.33 -7.42 4.09
CA ALA A 50 19.25 -8.40 5.14
C ALA A 50 19.73 -7.76 6.46
N ALA A 51 18.80 -7.46 7.37
CA ALA A 51 19.10 -7.23 8.78
C ALA A 51 19.55 -8.54 9.47
N GLY A 52 20.22 -9.40 8.71
CA GLY A 52 20.78 -10.70 9.09
C GLY A 52 22.14 -10.96 8.44
N GLN A 53 22.73 -10.00 7.73
CA GLN A 53 24.11 -10.10 7.24
C GLN A 53 24.97 -8.93 7.75
N MET A 54 24.84 -8.62 9.04
CA MET A 54 26.03 -8.23 9.80
C MET A 54 26.84 -9.51 10.08
N SER A 55 27.33 -10.17 9.03
CA SER A 55 28.48 -11.05 9.20
C SER A 55 29.63 -10.11 9.56
N SER A 56 29.94 -10.09 10.85
CA SER A 56 31.11 -9.46 11.44
C SER A 56 32.27 -9.52 10.46
N MET A 57 32.61 -8.34 9.94
CA MET A 57 33.75 -8.12 9.06
C MET A 57 34.98 -8.85 9.65
N PRO A 58 35.79 -9.57 8.86
CA PRO A 58 36.93 -10.28 9.40
C PRO A 58 37.85 -9.24 10.05
N ALA A 59 38.20 -9.49 11.31
CA ALA A 59 39.12 -8.65 12.06
C ALA A 59 40.37 -8.42 11.20
N ALA A 60 40.75 -7.16 11.02
CA ALA A 60 42.00 -6.77 10.39
C ALA A 60 43.13 -7.51 11.10
N VAL A 61 43.73 -8.50 10.42
CA VAL A 61 44.98 -9.10 10.85
C VAL A 61 46.03 -8.03 10.63
N THR A 62 46.31 -7.29 11.71
CA THR A 62 47.53 -6.50 11.87
C THR A 62 48.72 -7.40 11.56
N ALA A 63 49.50 -7.01 10.56
CA ALA A 63 50.79 -7.60 10.28
C ALA A 63 51.68 -7.62 11.54
N PRO A 64 52.28 -8.76 11.91
CA PRO A 64 53.48 -8.78 12.73
C PRO A 64 54.71 -8.85 11.81
N LYS A 65 55.67 -7.95 12.07
CA LYS A 65 57.06 -8.00 11.59
C LYS A 65 57.64 -9.41 11.68
N GLN A 66 58.29 -9.89 10.62
CA GLN A 66 59.69 -10.37 10.59
C GLN A 66 60.25 -10.25 9.18
#